data_AF-A0A7V8VY44-F1
#
_entry.id   AF-A0A7V8VY44-F1
#
_cell.length_a   1.000
_cell.length_b   1.000
_cell.length_c   1.000
_cell.angle_alpha   90.00
_cell.angle_beta   90.00
_cell.angle_gamma   90.00
#
_symmetry.space_group_name_H-M   'P 1'
#
loop_
_entity.id
_entity.type
_entity.pdbx_description
1 polymer ?
#
loop_
_entity_poly.entity_id
_entity_poly.type
_entity_poly.pdbx_seq_one_letter_code
_entity_poly.pdbx_strand_id
1 'polypeptide(L)'
;MPMRRMSRRGVVQLGAAGLAATMTLPVAPALGAQDDTGLPPLVMTDGYAGGGSVPSALGEAQFSLAVFARDRGDGSPTVHSGSFQLQDISDPANPVTMTSDEFTSYTAFSTDRTNAREVTGWAKVNGVGPYPFLLQVEDMGAVGDRVDTFNLVFGDAALPFLPGNDAGKTCDCGGFSYSLRGTVGMGDLVRFTLA
;
A
#
# COMPACT_ATOMS: atom_id res chain seq x y z
N MET A 1 2.03 39.40 16.40
CA MET A 1 2.77 38.16 16.08
C MET A 1 3.57 38.39 14.80
N PRO A 2 4.91 38.46 14.85
CA PRO A 2 5.71 38.74 13.66
C PRO A 2 5.93 37.50 12.80
N MET A 3 5.63 37.63 11.50
CA MET A 3 5.91 36.68 10.42
C MET A 3 7.41 36.35 10.34
N ARG A 4 7.77 35.07 10.48
CA ARG A 4 9.13 34.57 10.28
C ARG A 4 9.38 34.35 8.79
N ARG A 5 10.32 35.14 8.23
CA ARG A 5 10.76 35.11 6.84
C ARG A 5 11.46 33.79 6.47
N MET A 6 11.16 33.30 5.27
CA MET A 6 11.91 32.26 4.57
C MET A 6 13.38 32.66 4.36
N SER A 7 14.30 31.74 4.64
CA SER A 7 15.69 31.81 4.17
C SER A 7 15.94 30.65 3.19
N ARG A 8 16.06 30.99 1.90
CA ARG A 8 16.57 30.12 0.84
C ARG A 8 17.97 30.61 0.47
N ARG A 9 19.02 29.98 0.99
CA ARG A 9 20.40 30.10 0.47
C ARG A 9 21.20 28.83 0.81
N GLY A 10 21.87 28.28 -0.20
CA GLY A 10 22.70 27.07 -0.11
C GLY A 10 22.93 26.48 -1.51
N VAL A 11 23.50 27.26 -2.44
CA VAL A 11 24.89 27.17 -2.93
C VAL A 11 25.06 26.09 -4.01
N VAL A 12 25.03 26.54 -5.25
CA VAL A 12 25.55 25.84 -6.43
C VAL A 12 27.05 26.09 -6.46
N GLN A 13 27.85 25.02 -6.44
CA GLN A 13 29.29 25.11 -6.64
C GLN A 13 29.66 24.30 -7.88
N LEU A 14 29.84 25.04 -8.98
CA LEU A 14 30.52 24.60 -10.19
C LEU A 14 32.02 24.65 -9.93
N GLY A 15 32.68 23.50 -9.97
CA GLY A 15 34.13 23.38 -9.99
C GLY A 15 34.55 22.60 -11.22
N ALA A 16 35.09 23.30 -12.22
CA ALA A 16 35.69 22.73 -13.40
C ALA A 16 37.23 22.74 -13.29
N ALA A 17 37.83 21.80 -14.02
CA ALA A 17 39.21 21.73 -14.50
C ALA A 17 40.28 21.07 -13.60
N GLY A 18 40.92 20.05 -14.18
CA GLY A 18 42.14 19.43 -13.65
C GLY A 18 42.62 18.20 -14.42
N LEU A 19 43.15 18.44 -15.63
CA LEU A 19 44.26 17.75 -16.32
C LEU A 19 44.56 16.26 -16.05
N ALA A 20 44.42 15.50 -17.13
CA ALA A 20 45.20 14.35 -17.61
C ALA A 20 46.38 13.81 -16.76
N ALA A 21 46.28 12.53 -16.40
CA ALA A 21 47.42 11.62 -16.26
C ALA A 21 47.04 10.24 -16.82
N THR A 22 47.67 9.88 -17.94
CA THR A 22 47.60 8.56 -18.56
C THR A 22 48.37 7.55 -17.73
N MET A 23 47.67 6.60 -17.11
CA MET A 23 48.27 5.36 -16.62
C MET A 23 47.67 4.19 -17.39
N THR A 24 48.50 3.56 -18.21
CA THR A 24 48.27 2.29 -18.87
C THR A 24 48.21 1.19 -17.81
N LEU A 25 47.00 0.70 -17.51
CA LEU A 25 46.80 -0.50 -16.72
C LEU A 25 46.84 -1.75 -17.62
N PRO A 26 47.41 -2.87 -17.14
CA PRO A 26 47.41 -4.12 -17.87
C PRO A 26 45.98 -4.66 -18.02
N VAL A 27 45.63 -5.02 -19.26
CA VAL A 27 44.39 -5.72 -19.62
C VAL A 27 44.41 -7.11 -18.97
N ALA A 28 43.59 -7.31 -17.94
CA ALA A 28 43.26 -8.64 -17.47
C ALA A 28 42.10 -9.19 -18.34
N PRO A 29 42.27 -10.35 -19.01
CA PRO A 29 41.13 -11.07 -19.56
C PRO A 29 40.53 -11.87 -18.41
N ALA A 30 39.48 -11.35 -17.80
CA ALA A 30 38.58 -12.15 -16.98
C ALA A 30 37.15 -11.75 -17.33
N LEU A 31 36.75 -12.15 -18.55
CA LEU A 31 35.37 -12.51 -18.86
C LEU A 31 34.99 -13.71 -17.98
N GLY A 32 34.75 -13.45 -16.70
CA GLY A 32 33.87 -14.26 -15.89
C GLY A 32 32.50 -13.61 -15.99
N ALA A 33 31.69 -14.06 -16.93
CA ALA A 33 30.26 -13.86 -16.85
C ALA A 33 29.80 -14.50 -15.53
N GLN A 34 29.60 -13.70 -14.48
CA GLN A 34 28.74 -14.08 -13.36
C GLN A 34 27.30 -13.90 -13.82
N ASP A 35 26.89 -14.67 -14.83
CA ASP A 35 25.48 -15.00 -15.08
C ASP A 35 25.15 -16.20 -14.19
N ASP A 36 25.15 -15.96 -12.87
CA ASP A 36 24.49 -16.87 -11.92
C ASP A 36 24.28 -16.15 -10.58
N THR A 37 23.53 -15.03 -10.59
CA THR A 37 22.71 -14.78 -9.41
C THR A 37 21.58 -15.80 -9.50
N GLY A 38 21.80 -17.01 -8.95
CA GLY A 38 20.80 -18.05 -8.74
C GLY A 38 19.68 -17.63 -7.78
N LEU A 39 19.29 -16.36 -7.84
CA LEU A 39 18.04 -15.87 -7.31
C LEU A 39 16.97 -16.51 -8.20
N PRO A 40 16.00 -17.23 -7.61
CA PRO A 40 14.86 -17.72 -8.38
C PRO A 40 14.24 -16.54 -9.15
N PRO A 41 13.73 -16.77 -10.37
CA PRO A 41 13.01 -15.73 -11.09
C PRO A 41 11.95 -15.15 -10.14
N LEU A 42 11.92 -13.83 -9.99
CA LEU A 42 10.86 -13.16 -9.23
C LEU A 42 9.54 -13.57 -9.86
N VAL A 43 8.78 -14.42 -9.16
CA VAL A 43 7.50 -14.93 -9.65
C VAL A 43 6.46 -13.87 -9.33
N MET A 44 6.01 -13.14 -10.34
CA MET A 44 4.79 -12.31 -10.41
C MET A 44 4.45 -11.55 -9.12
N THR A 45 4.72 -10.25 -9.10
CA THR A 45 4.18 -9.37 -8.04
C THR A 45 2.81 -8.85 -8.49
N ASP A 46 1.72 -9.34 -7.91
CA ASP A 46 0.39 -8.73 -8.08
C ASP A 46 0.23 -7.62 -7.04
N GLY A 47 -0.45 -6.54 -7.39
CA GLY A 47 -0.59 -5.43 -6.47
C GLY A 47 -1.70 -4.47 -6.84
N TYR A 48 -1.95 -3.57 -5.91
CA TYR A 48 -3.02 -2.61 -6.00
C TYR A 48 -2.54 -1.29 -5.41
N ALA A 49 -2.76 -0.21 -6.13
CA ALA A 49 -2.38 1.12 -5.67
C ALA A 49 -3.44 2.14 -6.07
N GLY A 50 -3.53 3.21 -5.30
CA GLY A 50 -4.47 4.27 -5.58
C GLY A 50 -4.77 5.09 -4.35
N GLY A 51 -5.78 5.91 -4.48
CA GLY A 51 -6.21 6.80 -3.43
C GLY A 51 -7.34 7.67 -3.92
N GLY A 52 -8.04 8.28 -2.99
CA GLY A 52 -9.25 8.99 -3.36
C GLY A 52 -10.13 9.34 -2.18
N SER A 53 -11.39 9.61 -2.50
CA SER A 53 -12.44 9.79 -1.52
C SER A 53 -13.59 8.81 -1.76
N VAL A 54 -14.20 8.37 -0.67
CA VAL A 54 -15.41 7.54 -0.68
C VAL A 54 -16.46 8.23 0.18
N PRO A 55 -17.72 8.35 -0.29
CA PRO A 55 -18.79 8.92 0.50
C PRO A 55 -18.98 8.18 1.83
N SER A 56 -19.04 8.93 2.93
CA SER A 56 -19.39 8.45 4.26
C SER A 56 -20.75 9.03 4.69
N ALA A 57 -21.23 8.67 5.89
CA ALA A 57 -22.54 9.12 6.36
C ALA A 57 -22.66 10.65 6.51
N LEU A 58 -21.55 11.33 6.82
CA LEU A 58 -21.52 12.77 7.13
C LEU A 58 -20.62 13.58 6.19
N GLY A 59 -19.99 12.95 5.19
CA GLY A 59 -19.08 13.63 4.28
C GLY A 59 -18.31 12.65 3.39
N GLU A 60 -17.01 12.87 3.30
CA GLU A 60 -16.10 12.06 2.48
C GLU A 60 -14.97 11.53 3.35
N ALA A 61 -14.69 10.24 3.24
CA ALA A 61 -13.50 9.63 3.81
C ALA A 61 -12.39 9.61 2.76
N GLN A 62 -11.23 10.17 3.08
CA GLN A 62 -10.06 10.15 2.20
C GLN A 62 -9.24 8.89 2.46
N PHE A 63 -8.70 8.28 1.40
CA PHE A 63 -7.86 7.10 1.54
C PHE A 63 -6.64 7.12 0.60
N SER A 64 -5.63 6.35 0.97
CA SER A 64 -4.52 5.99 0.10
C SER A 64 -4.17 4.52 0.33
N LEU A 65 -3.94 3.78 -0.75
CA LEU A 65 -3.63 2.36 -0.72
C LEU A 65 -2.43 2.09 -1.62
N ALA A 66 -1.49 1.30 -1.12
CA ALA A 66 -0.53 0.57 -1.93
C ALA A 66 -0.33 -0.79 -1.26
N VAL A 67 -0.57 -1.88 -1.97
CA VAL A 67 -0.35 -3.24 -1.47
C VAL A 67 0.25 -4.09 -2.58
N PHE A 68 1.21 -4.92 -2.22
CA PHE A 68 1.96 -5.77 -3.13
C PHE A 68 2.05 -7.17 -2.52
N ALA A 69 1.72 -8.19 -3.30
CA ALA A 69 1.90 -9.58 -2.96
C ALA A 69 3.07 -10.15 -3.76
N ARG A 70 4.07 -10.68 -3.07
CA ARG A 70 5.25 -11.31 -3.68
C ARG A 70 5.27 -12.80 -3.37
N ASP A 71 5.16 -13.60 -4.42
CA ASP A 71 5.45 -15.03 -4.38
C ASP A 71 6.93 -15.24 -4.71
N ARG A 72 7.62 -16.11 -3.95
CA ARG A 72 9.02 -16.47 -4.23
C ARG A 72 9.14 -17.70 -5.13
N GLY A 73 8.04 -18.40 -5.40
CA GLY A 73 8.02 -19.62 -6.22
C GLY A 73 8.76 -20.81 -5.60
N ASP A 74 9.22 -20.69 -4.36
CA ASP A 74 9.97 -21.72 -3.60
C ASP A 74 9.09 -22.46 -2.57
N GLY A 75 7.77 -22.21 -2.61
CA GLY A 75 6.82 -22.74 -1.64
C GLY A 75 6.82 -22.01 -0.28
N SER A 76 7.60 -20.93 -0.13
CA SER A 76 7.49 -20.04 1.03
C SER A 76 6.17 -19.26 1.01
N PRO A 77 5.65 -18.83 2.18
CA PRO A 77 4.45 -18.00 2.23
C PRO A 77 4.61 -16.72 1.42
N THR A 78 3.58 -16.37 0.66
CA THR A 78 3.47 -15.08 -0.03
C THR A 78 3.70 -13.94 0.95
N VAL A 79 4.59 -13.02 0.59
CA VAL A 79 4.87 -11.84 1.40
C VAL A 79 4.02 -10.68 0.92
N HIS A 80 3.24 -10.11 1.84
CA HIS A 80 2.46 -8.90 1.59
C HIS A 80 3.21 -7.68 2.15
N SER A 81 3.21 -6.57 1.42
CA SER A 81 3.86 -5.33 1.85
C SER A 81 3.12 -4.13 1.28
N GLY A 82 3.22 -2.97 1.94
CA GLY A 82 2.57 -1.76 1.43
C GLY A 82 2.20 -0.78 2.54
N SER A 83 1.22 0.08 2.26
CA SER A 83 0.57 0.92 3.24
C SER A 83 -0.89 1.19 2.88
N PHE A 84 -1.71 1.32 3.90
CA PHE A 84 -3.09 1.76 3.78
C PHE A 84 -3.37 2.86 4.80
N GLN A 85 -4.00 3.94 4.37
CA GLN A 85 -4.44 5.02 5.23
C GLN A 85 -5.87 5.41 4.88
N LEU A 86 -6.67 5.69 5.90
CA LEU A 86 -8.01 6.25 5.78
C LEU A 86 -8.15 7.40 6.77
N GLN A 87 -8.77 8.49 6.35
CA GLN A 87 -9.17 9.60 7.19
C GLN A 87 -10.64 9.94 6.94
N ASP A 88 -11.48 9.67 7.92
CA ASP A 88 -12.88 10.09 7.97
C ASP A 88 -13.05 11.04 9.17
N ILE A 89 -12.98 12.34 8.87
CA ILE A 89 -13.14 13.44 9.84
C ILE A 89 -14.53 14.09 9.76
N SER A 90 -15.47 13.42 9.09
CA SER A 90 -16.81 13.95 8.84
C SER A 90 -17.67 14.00 10.11
N ASP A 91 -17.44 13.08 11.05
CA ASP A 91 -17.93 13.20 12.43
C ASP A 91 -16.86 13.84 13.32
N PRO A 92 -16.98 15.13 13.69
CA PRO A 92 -16.01 15.77 14.57
C PRO A 92 -16.04 15.22 16.00
N ALA A 93 -17.12 14.55 16.42
CA ALA A 93 -17.18 13.89 17.72
C ALA A 93 -16.42 12.55 17.71
N ASN A 94 -16.36 11.88 16.55
CA ASN A 94 -15.75 10.56 16.39
C ASN A 94 -14.89 10.49 15.11
N PRO A 95 -13.81 11.30 14.98
CA PRO A 95 -12.95 11.22 13.82
C PRO A 95 -12.24 9.86 13.78
N VAL A 96 -12.13 9.30 12.58
CA VAL A 96 -11.50 8.02 12.34
C VAL A 96 -10.27 8.24 11.47
N THR A 97 -9.09 7.95 12.01
CA THR A 97 -7.85 7.84 11.24
C THR A 97 -7.32 6.42 11.35
N MET A 98 -7.26 5.71 10.22
CA MET A 98 -6.73 4.36 10.15
C MET A 98 -5.39 4.37 9.43
N THR A 99 -4.43 3.61 9.95
CA THR A 99 -3.13 3.37 9.31
C THR A 99 -2.75 1.90 9.42
N SER A 100 -2.33 1.29 8.32
CA SER A 100 -1.82 -0.08 8.27
C SER A 100 -0.59 -0.18 7.38
N ASP A 101 0.40 -0.93 7.85
CA ASP A 101 1.53 -1.48 7.11
C ASP A 101 1.60 -3.03 7.25
N GLU A 102 0.59 -3.62 7.91
CA GLU A 102 0.53 -5.04 8.25
C GLU A 102 -0.61 -5.72 7.49
N PHE A 103 -0.27 -6.37 6.39
CA PHE A 103 -1.20 -7.11 5.54
C PHE A 103 -1.05 -8.61 5.76
N THR A 104 -2.16 -9.28 6.04
CA THR A 104 -2.20 -10.73 6.26
C THR A 104 -2.53 -11.48 4.97
N SER A 105 -3.43 -10.96 4.14
CA SER A 105 -3.78 -11.58 2.85
C SER A 105 -3.99 -10.55 1.75
N TYR A 106 -3.80 -10.99 0.52
CA TYR A 106 -4.15 -10.28 -0.71
C TYR A 106 -4.57 -11.31 -1.76
N THR A 107 -5.85 -11.36 -2.10
CA THR A 107 -6.42 -12.41 -2.96
C THR A 107 -7.48 -11.86 -3.91
N ALA A 108 -7.77 -12.58 -4.99
CA ALA A 108 -8.96 -12.30 -5.79
C ALA A 108 -10.21 -12.85 -5.09
N PHE A 109 -11.25 -12.04 -4.94
CA PHE A 109 -12.53 -12.46 -4.32
C PHE A 109 -13.66 -12.71 -5.34
N SER A 110 -13.36 -12.58 -6.63
CA SER A 110 -14.30 -12.82 -7.72
C SER A 110 -13.57 -13.41 -8.92
N THR A 111 -14.17 -14.43 -9.54
CA THR A 111 -13.68 -15.03 -10.80
C THR A 111 -14.12 -14.24 -12.02
N ASP A 112 -15.27 -13.57 -11.93
CA ASP A 112 -15.88 -12.84 -13.05
C ASP A 112 -15.34 -11.41 -13.15
N ARG A 113 -14.78 -10.89 -12.05
CA ARG A 113 -14.25 -9.54 -11.93
C ARG A 113 -12.76 -9.63 -11.69
N THR A 114 -11.99 -9.65 -12.78
CA THR A 114 -10.54 -9.93 -12.78
C THR A 114 -9.71 -8.94 -11.96
N ASN A 115 -10.22 -7.73 -11.78
CA ASN A 115 -9.58 -6.66 -11.01
C ASN A 115 -10.01 -6.62 -9.54
N ALA A 116 -10.97 -7.46 -9.13
CA ALA A 116 -11.47 -7.49 -7.78
C ALA A 116 -10.43 -8.10 -6.83
N ARG A 117 -10.06 -7.36 -5.79
CA ARG A 117 -9.08 -7.78 -4.77
C ARG A 117 -9.61 -7.57 -3.36
N GLU A 118 -9.31 -8.55 -2.53
CA GLU A 118 -9.59 -8.55 -1.11
C GLU A 118 -8.26 -8.52 -0.37
N VAL A 119 -8.17 -7.64 0.62
CA VAL A 119 -6.99 -7.40 1.43
C VAL A 119 -7.42 -7.48 2.88
N THR A 120 -6.79 -8.37 3.65
CA THR A 120 -6.98 -8.41 5.10
C THR A 120 -5.70 -8.07 5.82
N GLY A 121 -5.81 -7.59 7.04
CA GLY A 121 -4.64 -7.24 7.84
C GLY A 121 -5.01 -6.61 9.16
N TRP A 122 -4.02 -5.94 9.74
CA TRP A 122 -4.11 -5.27 11.03
C TRP A 122 -3.76 -3.80 10.88
N ALA A 123 -4.43 -2.95 11.64
CA ALA A 123 -4.29 -1.51 11.55
C ALA A 123 -4.31 -0.87 12.93
N LYS A 124 -3.90 0.40 12.97
CA LYS A 124 -4.15 1.30 14.10
C LYS A 124 -5.29 2.24 13.75
N VAL A 125 -6.15 2.50 14.71
CA VAL A 125 -7.26 3.46 14.65
C VAL A 125 -6.94 4.55 15.67
N ASN A 126 -6.82 5.79 15.20
CA ASN A 126 -6.44 6.94 16.03
C ASN A 126 -5.16 6.68 16.85
N GLY A 127 -4.21 5.93 16.27
CA GLY A 127 -2.95 5.54 16.90
C GLY A 127 -3.02 4.35 17.85
N VAL A 128 -4.21 3.82 18.14
CA VAL A 128 -4.45 2.66 19.03
C VAL A 128 -4.68 1.40 18.19
N GLY A 129 -4.25 0.24 18.67
CA GLY A 129 -4.44 -1.03 17.96
C GLY A 129 -3.70 -2.19 18.62
N PRO A 130 -3.73 -3.39 18.02
CA PRO A 130 -4.12 -3.65 16.63
C PRO A 130 -5.62 -3.92 16.43
N TYR A 131 -6.20 -3.40 15.34
CA TYR A 131 -7.56 -3.69 14.89
C TYR A 131 -7.53 -4.45 13.56
N PRO A 132 -8.31 -5.52 13.39
CA PRO A 132 -8.36 -6.25 12.14
C PRO A 132 -9.17 -5.47 11.11
N PHE A 133 -8.83 -5.64 9.83
CA PHE A 133 -9.62 -5.09 8.73
C PHE A 133 -9.75 -6.06 7.55
N LEU A 134 -10.82 -5.83 6.80
CA LEU A 134 -11.10 -6.37 5.48
C LEU A 134 -11.32 -5.19 4.54
N LEU A 135 -10.56 -5.12 3.46
CA LEU A 135 -10.73 -4.17 2.38
C LEU A 135 -10.95 -4.91 1.07
N GLN A 136 -12.11 -4.72 0.45
CA GLN A 136 -12.41 -5.16 -0.90
C GLN A 136 -12.40 -3.97 -1.84
N VAL A 137 -11.62 -4.08 -2.91
CA VAL A 137 -11.45 -3.05 -3.93
C VAL A 137 -11.62 -3.65 -5.31
N GLU A 138 -12.12 -2.85 -6.24
CA GLU A 138 -12.25 -3.25 -7.64
C GLU A 138 -12.11 -2.05 -8.56
N ASP A 139 -11.23 -2.19 -9.54
CA ASP A 139 -10.95 -1.25 -10.63
C ASP A 139 -11.86 -1.63 -11.80
N MET A 140 -12.87 -0.81 -12.02
CA MET A 140 -14.03 -1.12 -12.88
C MET A 140 -14.06 -0.32 -14.18
N GLY A 141 -13.07 0.55 -14.44
CA GLY A 141 -13.14 1.50 -15.54
C GLY A 141 -11.79 2.01 -16.02
N ALA A 142 -11.83 3.01 -16.89
CA ALA A 142 -10.65 3.79 -17.20
C ALA A 142 -10.38 4.80 -16.07
N VAL A 143 -9.13 5.25 -16.00
CA VAL A 143 -8.70 6.26 -15.04
C VAL A 143 -9.66 7.46 -15.05
N GLY A 144 -10.29 7.72 -13.90
CA GLY A 144 -11.19 8.86 -13.72
C GLY A 144 -12.65 8.63 -14.10
N ASP A 145 -13.05 7.41 -14.47
CA ASP A 145 -14.45 7.04 -14.72
C ASP A 145 -15.29 7.02 -13.43
N ARG A 146 -14.63 6.99 -12.26
CA ARG A 146 -15.27 7.00 -10.93
C ARG A 146 -16.27 5.85 -10.75
N VAL A 147 -15.90 4.67 -11.24
CA VAL A 147 -16.69 3.44 -11.11
C VAL A 147 -16.04 2.44 -10.17
N ASP A 148 -14.83 2.72 -9.70
CA ASP A 148 -14.10 1.85 -8.79
C ASP A 148 -14.85 1.66 -7.48
N THR A 149 -14.87 0.44 -6.99
CA THR A 149 -15.59 0.12 -5.76
C THR A 149 -14.64 -0.03 -4.59
N PHE A 150 -15.13 0.41 -3.44
CA PHE A 150 -14.42 0.38 -2.17
C PHE A 150 -15.37 -0.13 -1.08
N ASN A 151 -14.98 -1.20 -0.40
CA ASN A 151 -15.74 -1.78 0.70
C ASN A 151 -14.79 -2.16 1.83
N LEU A 152 -14.82 -1.38 2.90
CA LEU A 152 -13.98 -1.54 4.08
C LEU A 152 -14.85 -1.93 5.28
N VAL A 153 -14.35 -2.89 6.04
CA VAL A 153 -14.83 -3.23 7.38
C VAL A 153 -13.62 -3.38 8.29
N PHE A 154 -13.65 -2.81 9.50
CA PHE A 154 -12.60 -3.05 10.49
C PHE A 154 -13.12 -2.99 11.93
N GLY A 155 -12.32 -3.52 12.85
CA GLY A 155 -12.73 -3.77 14.23
C GLY A 155 -13.44 -5.12 14.37
N ASP A 156 -14.40 -5.23 15.30
CA ASP A 156 -15.08 -6.50 15.58
C ASP A 156 -15.74 -7.13 14.35
N ALA A 157 -16.30 -6.29 13.47
CA ALA A 157 -16.93 -6.73 12.23
C ALA A 157 -15.95 -7.39 11.23
N ALA A 158 -14.63 -7.19 11.36
CA ALA A 158 -13.63 -7.79 10.49
C ALA A 158 -13.09 -9.14 11.00
N LEU A 159 -13.32 -9.49 12.27
CA LEU A 159 -12.82 -10.74 12.87
C LEU A 159 -13.17 -12.01 12.08
N PRO A 160 -14.38 -12.17 11.50
CA PRO A 160 -14.73 -13.38 10.75
C PRO A 160 -13.94 -13.57 9.44
N PHE A 161 -13.26 -12.52 8.95
CA PHE A 161 -12.56 -12.53 7.67
C PHE A 161 -11.05 -12.71 7.81
N LEU A 162 -10.55 -12.69 9.04
CA LEU A 162 -9.15 -12.97 9.31
C LEU A 162 -8.83 -14.45 9.06
N PRO A 163 -7.75 -14.76 8.33
CA PRO A 163 -7.30 -16.14 8.24
C PRO A 163 -6.84 -16.61 9.62
N GLY A 164 -7.17 -17.85 10.00
CA GLY A 164 -6.96 -18.40 11.36
C GLY A 164 -5.50 -18.53 11.84
N ASN A 165 -4.54 -17.92 11.14
CA ASN A 165 -3.10 -18.02 11.32
C ASN A 165 -2.45 -16.65 11.64
N ASP A 166 -3.23 -15.69 12.14
CA ASP A 166 -2.72 -14.41 12.64
C ASP A 166 -1.88 -14.57 13.90
N ALA A 167 -0.60 -14.93 13.75
CA ALA A 167 0.55 -14.86 14.67
C ALA A 167 0.31 -14.47 16.17
N GLY A 168 -0.67 -15.07 16.84
CA GLY A 168 -1.07 -14.72 18.21
C GLY A 168 -1.67 -13.32 18.39
N LYS A 169 -2.09 -12.62 17.33
CA LYS A 169 -2.77 -11.33 17.47
C LYS A 169 -4.23 -11.54 17.83
N THR A 170 -4.69 -10.81 18.84
CA THR A 170 -6.10 -10.74 19.23
C THR A 170 -6.53 -9.28 19.21
N CYS A 171 -7.77 -9.02 18.83
CA CYS A 171 -8.35 -7.69 18.99
C CYS A 171 -9.04 -7.60 20.35
N ASP A 172 -8.66 -6.63 21.18
CA ASP A 172 -9.53 -6.10 22.23
C ASP A 172 -10.28 -4.89 21.67
N CYS A 173 -11.14 -5.18 20.70
CA CYS A 173 -11.82 -4.16 19.93
C CYS A 173 -12.81 -3.35 20.80
N GLY A 174 -13.20 -3.84 21.98
CA GLY A 174 -14.10 -3.14 22.90
C GLY A 174 -15.48 -2.83 22.31
N GLY A 175 -15.96 -3.63 21.34
CA GLY A 175 -17.21 -3.36 20.61
C GLY A 175 -17.03 -2.42 19.41
N PHE A 176 -15.82 -1.89 19.18
CA PHE A 176 -15.58 -0.95 18.09
C PHE A 176 -15.71 -1.64 16.74
N SER A 177 -16.50 -1.04 15.85
CA SER A 177 -16.63 -1.43 14.45
C SER A 177 -16.83 -0.21 13.59
N TYR A 178 -16.23 -0.23 12.40
CA TYR A 178 -16.44 0.78 11.38
C TYR A 178 -16.57 0.09 10.01
N SER A 179 -17.45 0.64 9.18
CA SER A 179 -17.66 0.17 7.81
C SER A 179 -17.83 1.34 6.87
N LEU A 180 -17.20 1.26 5.71
CA LEU A 180 -17.30 2.26 4.67
C LEU A 180 -17.44 1.56 3.33
N ARG A 181 -18.55 1.81 2.63
CA ARG A 181 -18.84 1.21 1.33
C ARG A 181 -19.31 2.27 0.37
N GLY A 182 -18.72 2.28 -0.82
CA GLY A 182 -19.12 3.19 -1.87
C GLY A 182 -18.31 3.03 -3.14
N THR A 183 -18.54 3.97 -4.05
CA THR A 183 -17.76 4.16 -5.27
C THR A 183 -16.73 5.27 -5.01
N VAL A 184 -15.53 5.14 -5.56
CA VAL A 184 -14.47 6.16 -5.42
C VAL A 184 -14.91 7.42 -6.17
N GLY A 185 -15.19 8.49 -5.42
CA GLY A 185 -15.75 9.74 -5.96
C GLY A 185 -14.72 10.68 -6.58
N MET A 186 -13.53 10.72 -5.98
CA MET A 186 -12.34 11.38 -6.52
C MET A 186 -11.17 10.43 -6.39
N GLY A 187 -10.23 10.48 -7.33
CA GLY A 187 -9.11 9.56 -7.37
C GLY A 187 -9.40 8.32 -8.21
N ASP A 188 -8.59 7.29 -8.02
CA ASP A 188 -8.58 6.10 -8.86
C ASP A 188 -7.92 4.94 -8.12
N LEU A 189 -8.26 3.73 -8.54
CA LEU A 189 -7.70 2.48 -8.07
C LEU A 189 -7.15 1.71 -9.26
N VAL A 190 -5.88 1.31 -9.19
CA VAL A 190 -5.21 0.60 -10.27
C VAL A 190 -4.68 -0.72 -9.73
N ARG A 191 -5.12 -1.80 -10.36
CA ARG A 191 -4.45 -3.09 -10.24
C ARG A 191 -3.25 -3.13 -11.18
N PHE A 192 -2.12 -3.63 -10.71
CA PHE A 192 -0.94 -3.84 -11.55
C PHE A 192 -0.30 -5.19 -11.26
N THR A 193 0.41 -5.69 -12.27
CA THR A 193 1.27 -6.87 -12.16
C THR A 193 2.68 -6.45 -12.54
N LEU A 194 3.66 -6.76 -11.70
CA LEU A 194 5.07 -6.64 -12.03
C LEU A 194 5.58 -8.01 -12.48
N ALA A 195 6.12 -8.04 -13.70
CA ALA A 195 6.80 -9.19 -14.29
C ALA A 195 8.30 -9.12 -14.05
#